data_AF-A0A401LR82-F1
#
_entry.id   AF-A0A401LR82-F1
#
_cell.length_a   1.000
_cell.length_b   1.000
_cell.length_c   1.000
_cell.angle_alpha   90.00
_cell.angle_beta   90.00
_cell.angle_gamma   90.00
#
_symmetry.space_group_name_H-M   'P 1'
#
loop_
_entity.id
_entity.type
_entity.pdbx_description
1 polymer ?
#
loop_
_entity_poly.entity_id
_entity_poly.type
_entity_poly.pdbx_seq_one_letter_code
_entity_poly.pdbx_strand_id
1 'polypeptide(L)'
;MEKEIIKNRQATELTLIKAVNDIIEESGFEGLGINAVATKAGVSKMLIYRYFNSLDGLIAAYIQENDYWINFEEKLPDAEHIGEFIKQMFKKQIEQLRRNYTLKRLYRWELATDNKIVKELRDKREEKGIWLVETVSKLSKHPQKETAAMASIITAAISYLALLEESCPVYNGLKLQEESGWMQLNEGINLLIDLWLKK
;
A
#
# COMPACT_ATOMS: atom_id res chain seq x y z
N MET A 1 -17.26 -14.11 30.45
CA MET A 1 -16.97 -15.21 29.52
C MET A 1 -16.91 -14.75 28.06
N GLU A 2 -17.98 -14.18 27.46
CA GLU A 2 -17.94 -13.69 26.06
C GLU A 2 -16.86 -12.64 25.78
N LYS A 3 -16.74 -11.60 26.63
CA LYS A 3 -15.69 -10.57 26.49
C LYS A 3 -14.27 -11.13 26.54
N GLU A 4 -14.07 -12.23 27.27
CA GLU A 4 -12.77 -12.87 27.44
C GLU A 4 -12.40 -13.75 26.23
N ILE A 5 -13.39 -14.45 25.67
CA ILE A 5 -13.25 -15.23 24.43
C ILE A 5 -12.97 -14.29 23.24
N ILE A 6 -13.66 -13.15 23.16
CA ILE A 6 -13.44 -12.14 22.11
C ILE A 6 -12.02 -11.53 22.23
N LYS A 7 -11.59 -11.20 23.45
CA LYS A 7 -10.24 -10.66 23.70
C LYS A 7 -9.15 -11.66 23.33
N ASN A 8 -9.37 -12.95 23.62
CA ASN A 8 -8.42 -14.02 23.28
C ASN A 8 -8.36 -14.25 21.75
N ARG A 9 -9.50 -14.17 21.07
CA ARG A 9 -9.58 -14.24 19.60
C ARG A 9 -8.78 -13.12 18.94
N GLN A 10 -9.04 -11.86 19.29
CA GLN A 10 -8.35 -10.71 18.70
C GLN A 10 -6.83 -10.77 18.93
N ALA A 11 -6.40 -11.12 20.14
CA ALA A 11 -4.98 -11.29 20.43
C ALA A 11 -4.33 -12.37 19.56
N THR A 12 -5.05 -13.47 19.30
CA THR A 12 -4.55 -14.54 18.44
C THR A 12 -4.51 -14.15 16.97
N GLU A 13 -5.53 -13.44 16.47
CA GLU A 13 -5.55 -12.91 15.11
C GLU A 13 -4.36 -11.98 14.86
N LEU A 14 -4.11 -11.03 15.76
CA LEU A 14 -2.94 -10.15 15.69
C LEU A 14 -1.61 -10.93 15.74
N THR A 15 -1.53 -11.99 16.54
CA THR A 15 -0.32 -12.83 16.61
C THR A 15 -0.05 -13.54 15.27
N LEU A 16 -1.11 -14.04 14.61
CA LEU A 16 -0.99 -14.68 13.30
C LEU A 16 -0.61 -13.68 12.20
N ILE A 17 -1.20 -12.48 12.21
CA ILE A 17 -0.87 -11.41 11.26
C ILE A 17 0.58 -10.93 11.45
N LYS A 18 1.03 -10.78 12.71
CA LYS A 18 2.43 -10.45 13.01
C LYS A 18 3.37 -11.54 12.49
N ALA A 19 3.05 -12.81 12.70
CA ALA A 19 3.87 -13.91 12.19
C ALA A 19 3.99 -13.91 10.65
N VAL A 20 2.91 -13.52 9.95
CA VAL A 20 2.97 -13.29 8.49
C VAL A 20 3.94 -12.16 8.16
N ASN A 21 3.84 -11.01 8.83
CA ASN A 21 4.76 -9.89 8.64
C ASN A 21 6.23 -10.31 8.81
N ASP A 22 6.54 -10.97 9.92
CA ASP A 22 7.90 -11.41 10.24
C ASP A 22 8.45 -12.38 9.19
N ILE A 23 7.63 -13.31 8.68
CA ILE A 23 8.03 -14.22 7.60
C ILE A 23 8.26 -13.46 6.29
N ILE A 24 7.39 -12.50 5.96
CA ILE A 24 7.57 -11.69 4.74
C ILE A 24 8.84 -10.86 4.83
N GLU A 25 9.19 -10.30 5.99
CA GLU A 25 10.45 -9.57 6.19
C GLU A 25 11.67 -10.48 6.04
N GLU A 26 11.63 -11.68 6.61
CA GLU A 26 12.75 -12.63 6.57
C GLU A 26 12.94 -13.26 5.18
N SER A 27 11.87 -13.80 4.60
CA SER A 27 11.95 -14.76 3.48
C SER A 27 11.09 -14.38 2.27
N GLY A 28 10.27 -13.32 2.36
CA GLY A 28 9.37 -12.92 1.29
C GLY A 28 8.03 -13.66 1.34
N PHE A 29 7.15 -13.36 0.38
CA PHE A 29 5.81 -13.95 0.32
C PHE A 29 5.86 -15.45 -0.02
N GLU A 30 6.90 -15.89 -0.72
CA GLU A 30 7.14 -17.29 -1.10
C GLU A 30 7.44 -18.17 0.13
N GLY A 31 7.91 -17.57 1.23
CA GLY A 31 8.15 -18.25 2.51
C GLY A 31 6.86 -18.53 3.30
N LEU A 32 5.72 -17.98 2.87
CA LEU A 32 4.45 -18.16 3.58
C LEU A 32 3.89 -19.56 3.35
N GLY A 33 3.56 -20.21 4.46
CA GLY A 33 2.91 -21.51 4.48
C GLY A 33 2.20 -21.73 5.81
N ILE A 34 1.13 -22.53 5.81
CA ILE A 34 0.30 -22.76 7.00
C ILE A 34 1.14 -23.18 8.22
N ASN A 35 2.08 -24.12 8.01
CA ASN A 35 2.95 -24.58 9.09
C ASN A 35 3.97 -23.52 9.51
N ALA A 36 4.57 -22.81 8.53
CA ALA A 36 5.54 -21.75 8.82
C ALA A 36 4.92 -20.65 9.70
N VAL A 37 3.73 -20.16 9.32
CA VAL A 37 3.00 -19.16 10.10
C VAL A 37 2.62 -19.69 11.47
N ALA A 38 2.06 -20.89 11.56
CA ALA A 38 1.64 -21.48 12.85
C ALA A 38 2.83 -21.64 13.81
N THR A 39 3.97 -22.13 13.31
CA THR A 39 5.21 -22.25 14.08
C THR A 39 5.75 -20.90 14.52
N LYS A 40 5.81 -19.91 13.61
CA LYS A 40 6.27 -18.55 13.92
C LYS A 40 5.38 -17.85 14.96
N ALA A 41 4.06 -18.05 14.86
CA ALA A 41 3.08 -17.51 15.79
C ALA A 41 3.02 -18.25 17.14
N GLY A 42 3.60 -19.46 17.24
CA GLY A 42 3.52 -20.29 18.44
C GLY A 42 2.10 -20.81 18.73
N VAL A 43 1.25 -20.94 17.71
CA VAL A 43 -0.15 -21.38 17.86
C VAL A 43 -0.48 -22.57 16.97
N SER A 44 -1.59 -23.26 17.28
CA SER A 44 -2.07 -24.35 16.42
C SER A 44 -2.49 -23.85 15.04
N LYS A 45 -2.07 -24.53 13.97
CA LYS A 45 -2.52 -24.26 12.59
C LYS A 45 -4.03 -24.27 12.41
N MET A 46 -4.76 -24.96 13.29
CA MET A 46 -6.23 -24.96 13.28
C MET A 46 -6.81 -23.56 13.53
N LEU A 47 -6.09 -22.67 14.22
CA LEU A 47 -6.54 -21.30 14.46
C LEU A 47 -6.50 -20.44 13.18
N ILE A 48 -5.60 -20.75 12.23
CA ILE A 48 -5.60 -20.11 10.90
C ILE A 48 -6.90 -20.43 10.17
N TYR A 49 -7.27 -21.71 10.08
CA TYR A 49 -8.55 -22.11 9.48
C TYR A 49 -9.75 -21.55 10.24
N ARG A 50 -9.69 -21.51 11.57
CA ARG A 50 -10.80 -21.03 12.40
C ARG A 50 -11.05 -19.53 12.24
N TYR A 51 -10.01 -18.72 12.15
CA TYR A 51 -10.15 -17.25 12.15
C TYR A 51 -10.10 -16.64 10.75
N PHE A 52 -9.40 -17.29 9.82
CA PHE A 52 -9.14 -16.76 8.48
C PHE A 52 -9.61 -17.67 7.34
N ASN A 53 -10.20 -18.84 7.65
CA ASN A 53 -10.67 -19.87 6.71
C ASN A 53 -9.58 -20.59 5.91
N SER A 54 -8.48 -19.91 5.56
CA SER A 54 -7.33 -20.47 4.82
C SER A 54 -6.06 -19.65 5.06
N LEU A 55 -4.92 -20.11 4.53
CA LEU A 55 -3.72 -19.27 4.45
C LEU A 55 -4.00 -18.01 3.63
N ASP A 56 -4.67 -18.16 2.50
CA ASP A 56 -5.02 -17.06 1.61
C ASP A 56 -5.86 -15.99 2.32
N GLY A 57 -6.83 -16.40 3.15
CA GLY A 57 -7.62 -15.47 3.94
C GLY A 57 -6.80 -14.74 5.01
N LEU A 58 -5.78 -15.38 5.57
CA LEU A 58 -4.85 -14.73 6.49
C LEU A 58 -3.95 -13.73 5.77
N ILE A 59 -3.44 -14.08 4.59
CA ILE A 59 -2.65 -13.17 3.75
C ILE A 59 -3.51 -11.98 3.32
N ALA A 60 -4.76 -12.21 2.92
CA ALA A 60 -5.69 -11.14 2.56
C ALA A 60 -5.97 -10.19 3.74
N ALA A 61 -6.10 -10.71 4.96
CA ALA A 61 -6.24 -9.89 6.17
C ALA A 61 -4.97 -9.07 6.46
N TYR A 62 -3.79 -9.68 6.34
CA TYR A 62 -2.51 -8.98 6.47
C TYR A 62 -2.39 -7.82 5.46
N ILE A 63 -2.68 -8.08 4.18
CA ILE A 63 -2.64 -7.07 3.12
C ILE A 63 -3.63 -5.93 3.41
N GLN A 64 -4.84 -6.28 3.84
CA GLN A 64 -5.87 -5.30 4.21
C GLN A 64 -5.38 -4.35 5.30
N GLU A 65 -4.58 -4.80 6.27
CA GLU A 65 -4.06 -3.95 7.36
C GLU A 65 -2.83 -3.13 6.97
N ASN A 66 -2.06 -3.56 5.96
CA ASN A 66 -0.75 -2.98 5.65
C ASN A 66 -0.72 -2.16 4.36
N ASP A 67 -1.72 -2.27 3.50
CA ASP A 67 -1.75 -1.56 2.22
C ASP A 67 -2.16 -0.09 2.38
N TYR A 68 -1.30 0.82 1.90
CA TYR A 68 -1.53 2.26 2.02
C TYR A 68 -2.81 2.73 1.31
N TRP A 69 -3.05 2.27 0.08
CA TRP A 69 -4.17 2.77 -0.72
C TRP A 69 -5.49 2.23 -0.21
N ILE A 70 -5.55 0.94 0.13
CA ILE A 70 -6.73 0.34 0.74
C ILE A 70 -7.12 1.08 2.03
N ASN A 71 -6.14 1.42 2.88
CA ASN A 71 -6.35 2.09 4.15
C ASN A 71 -6.33 3.62 4.07
N PHE A 72 -6.45 4.19 2.87
CA PHE A 72 -6.46 5.63 2.71
C PHE A 72 -7.74 6.24 3.31
N GLU A 73 -7.64 6.83 4.50
CA GLU A 73 -8.78 7.39 5.25
C GLU A 73 -8.64 8.89 5.53
N GLU A 74 -8.07 9.64 4.59
CA GLU A 74 -7.93 11.08 4.76
C GLU A 74 -9.25 11.81 4.54
N LYS A 75 -9.51 12.80 5.40
CA LYS A 75 -10.65 13.70 5.24
C LYS A 75 -10.46 14.48 3.95
N LEU A 76 -11.49 14.45 3.12
CA LEU A 76 -11.52 15.22 1.88
C LEU A 76 -11.49 16.72 2.21
N PRO A 77 -10.70 17.51 1.46
CA PRO A 77 -10.66 18.95 1.60
C PRO A 77 -11.89 19.58 0.95
N ASP A 78 -12.03 20.89 1.10
CA ASP A 78 -12.83 21.69 0.17
C ASP A 78 -12.08 21.90 -1.16
N ALA A 79 -12.74 22.58 -2.11
CA ALA A 79 -12.16 22.83 -3.42
C ALA A 79 -10.96 23.79 -3.38
N GLU A 80 -10.85 24.66 -2.36
CA GLU A 80 -9.73 25.60 -2.23
C GLU A 80 -8.44 24.89 -1.84
N HIS A 81 -8.54 23.87 -0.98
CA HIS A 81 -7.39 23.13 -0.46
C HIS A 81 -7.08 21.84 -1.24
N ILE A 82 -7.77 21.57 -2.36
CA ILE A 82 -7.61 20.33 -3.13
C ILE A 82 -6.18 20.13 -3.65
N GLY A 83 -5.50 21.21 -4.05
CA GLY A 83 -4.14 21.10 -4.56
C GLY A 83 -3.14 20.63 -3.52
N GLU A 84 -3.17 21.24 -2.32
CA GLU A 84 -2.32 20.82 -1.21
C GLU A 84 -2.66 19.40 -0.74
N PHE A 85 -3.94 19.03 -0.72
CA PHE A 85 -4.35 17.66 -0.41
C PHE A 85 -3.72 16.63 -1.37
N ILE A 86 -3.78 16.87 -2.68
CA ILE A 86 -3.21 15.95 -3.68
C ILE A 86 -1.68 15.84 -3.50
N LYS A 87 -0.99 16.95 -3.27
CA LYS A 87 0.46 16.96 -3.00
C LYS A 87 0.80 16.15 -1.75
N GLN A 88 0.06 16.35 -0.66
CA GLN A 88 0.29 15.60 0.59
C GLN A 88 0.01 14.11 0.42
N MET A 89 -1.00 13.73 -0.37
CA MET A 89 -1.30 12.33 -0.67
C MET A 89 -0.12 11.63 -1.36
N PHE A 90 0.45 12.21 -2.41
CA PHE A 90 1.62 11.62 -3.09
C PHE A 90 2.89 11.66 -2.25
N LYS A 91 3.10 12.73 -1.48
CA LYS A 91 4.19 12.79 -0.50
C LYS A 91 4.09 11.65 0.51
N LYS A 92 2.90 11.38 1.04
CA LYS A 92 2.66 10.26 1.97
C LYS A 92 2.88 8.91 1.31
N GLN A 93 2.49 8.73 0.05
CA GLN A 93 2.81 7.51 -0.70
C GLN A 93 4.33 7.27 -0.75
N ILE A 94 5.12 8.31 -1.07
CA ILE A 94 6.60 8.24 -1.05
C ILE A 94 7.09 7.82 0.34
N GLU A 95 6.64 8.51 1.39
CA GLU A 95 7.07 8.23 2.76
C GLU A 95 6.74 6.80 3.20
N GLN A 96 5.54 6.31 2.89
CA GLN A 96 5.09 4.97 3.27
C GLN A 96 5.90 3.89 2.56
N LEU A 97 6.09 4.00 1.24
CA LEU A 97 6.84 3.00 0.48
C LEU A 97 8.32 2.95 0.89
N ARG A 98 8.94 4.10 1.16
CA ARG A 98 10.36 4.13 1.54
C ARG A 98 10.61 3.62 2.95
N ARG A 99 9.72 3.94 3.90
CA ARG A 99 9.85 3.51 5.30
C ARG A 99 9.43 2.07 5.52
N ASN A 100 8.54 1.52 4.68
CA ASN A 100 7.98 0.19 4.87
C ASN A 100 8.55 -0.81 3.86
N TYR A 101 9.55 -1.56 4.31
CA TYR A 101 10.18 -2.62 3.51
C TYR A 101 9.19 -3.72 3.11
N THR A 102 8.27 -4.07 4.00
CA THR A 102 7.27 -5.11 3.76
C THR A 102 6.26 -4.69 2.70
N LEU A 103 5.88 -3.41 2.68
CA LEU A 103 5.05 -2.83 1.62
C LEU A 103 5.75 -2.89 0.26
N LYS A 104 7.06 -2.61 0.19
CA LYS A 104 7.83 -2.80 -1.06
C LYS A 104 7.83 -4.26 -1.51
N ARG A 105 7.99 -5.21 -0.58
CA ARG A 105 7.89 -6.65 -0.89
C ARG A 105 6.50 -7.02 -1.41
N LEU A 106 5.44 -6.46 -0.84
CA LEU A 106 4.06 -6.67 -1.31
C LEU A 106 3.89 -6.24 -2.77
N TYR A 107 4.38 -5.05 -3.12
CA TYR A 107 4.32 -4.56 -4.51
C TYR A 107 5.12 -5.45 -5.47
N ARG A 108 6.31 -5.93 -5.08
CA ARG A 108 7.10 -6.84 -5.92
C ARG A 108 6.41 -8.19 -6.10
N TRP A 109 5.86 -8.74 -5.02
CA TRP A 109 5.14 -10.00 -5.05
C TRP A 109 3.92 -9.92 -5.97
N GLU A 110 3.17 -8.82 -5.92
CA GLU A 110 2.04 -8.56 -6.81
C GLU A 110 2.45 -8.56 -8.30
N LEU A 111 3.64 -8.06 -8.63
CA LEU A 111 4.14 -8.03 -10.01
C LEU A 111 4.63 -9.41 -10.49
N ALA A 112 5.13 -10.24 -9.58
CA ALA A 112 5.67 -11.56 -9.89
C ALA A 112 4.64 -12.69 -9.84
N THR A 113 3.47 -12.44 -9.23
CA THR A 113 2.48 -13.47 -8.93
C THR A 113 1.13 -13.15 -9.58
N ASP A 114 0.49 -14.17 -10.15
CA ASP A 114 -0.88 -14.08 -10.65
C ASP A 114 -1.76 -15.15 -9.99
N ASN A 115 -2.45 -14.75 -8.92
CA ASN A 115 -3.33 -15.63 -8.16
C ASN A 115 -4.58 -14.88 -7.65
N LYS A 116 -5.50 -15.62 -7.03
CA LYS A 116 -6.77 -15.07 -6.55
C LYS A 116 -6.58 -13.92 -5.54
N ILE A 117 -5.61 -14.02 -4.63
CA ILE A 117 -5.35 -13.00 -3.61
C ILE A 117 -4.86 -11.70 -4.26
N VAL A 118 -3.92 -11.81 -5.21
CA VAL A 118 -3.42 -10.66 -5.97
C VAL A 118 -4.55 -9.98 -6.74
N LYS A 119 -5.45 -10.76 -7.34
CA LYS A 119 -6.63 -10.21 -8.01
C LYS A 119 -7.53 -9.45 -7.04
N GLU A 120 -7.87 -10.03 -5.89
CA GLU A 120 -8.69 -9.36 -4.87
C GLU A 120 -8.03 -8.09 -4.31
N LEU A 121 -6.70 -8.08 -4.15
CA LEU A 121 -5.93 -6.89 -3.78
C LEU A 121 -6.08 -5.78 -4.84
N ARG A 122 -5.90 -6.12 -6.12
CA ARG A 122 -6.03 -5.18 -7.24
C ARG A 122 -7.45 -4.62 -7.31
N ASP A 123 -8.47 -5.47 -7.18
CA ASP A 123 -9.88 -5.05 -7.20
C ASP A 123 -10.17 -4.04 -6.08
N LYS A 124 -9.70 -4.29 -4.85
CA LYS A 124 -9.87 -3.35 -3.72
C LYS A 124 -9.17 -2.01 -3.94
N ARG A 125 -7.93 -2.04 -4.47
CA ARG A 125 -7.19 -0.81 -4.79
C ARG A 125 -7.87 -0.04 -5.92
N GLU A 126 -8.43 -0.74 -6.91
CA GLU A 126 -9.16 -0.13 -8.03
C GLU A 126 -10.44 0.55 -7.55
N GLU A 127 -11.24 -0.11 -6.69
CA GLU A 127 -12.43 0.49 -6.09
C GLU A 127 -12.11 1.80 -5.38
N LYS A 128 -11.05 1.79 -4.56
CA LYS A 128 -10.59 2.98 -3.83
C LYS A 128 -10.02 4.05 -4.77
N GLY A 129 -9.27 3.63 -5.79
CA GLY A 129 -8.66 4.50 -6.79
C GLY A 129 -9.71 5.23 -7.62
N ILE A 130 -10.73 4.53 -8.13
CA ILE A 130 -11.85 5.12 -8.85
C ILE A 130 -12.54 6.16 -7.98
N TRP A 131 -12.85 5.81 -6.72
CA TRP A 131 -13.49 6.74 -5.79
C TRP A 131 -12.66 8.01 -5.56
N LEU A 132 -11.34 7.89 -5.38
CA LEU A 132 -10.43 9.04 -5.24
C LEU A 132 -10.40 9.89 -6.51
N VAL A 133 -10.27 9.26 -7.68
CA VAL A 133 -10.23 9.93 -8.98
C VAL A 133 -11.52 10.71 -9.23
N GLU A 134 -12.69 10.11 -8.96
CA GLU A 134 -13.98 10.79 -9.09
C GLU A 134 -14.10 11.99 -8.14
N THR A 135 -13.65 11.81 -6.90
CA THR A 135 -13.72 12.84 -5.88
C THR A 135 -12.82 14.03 -6.22
N VAL A 136 -11.56 13.75 -6.55
CA VAL A 136 -10.60 14.77 -6.98
C VAL A 136 -11.10 15.47 -8.24
N SER A 137 -11.59 14.73 -9.23
CA SER A 137 -12.16 15.30 -10.46
C SER A 137 -13.31 16.28 -10.17
N LYS A 138 -14.23 15.92 -9.26
CA LYS A 138 -15.34 16.81 -8.86
C LYS A 138 -14.85 18.07 -8.15
N LEU A 139 -13.92 17.93 -7.20
CA LEU A 139 -13.41 19.05 -6.39
C LEU A 139 -12.52 20.01 -7.19
N SER A 140 -11.66 19.47 -8.06
CA SER A 140 -10.76 20.26 -8.89
C SER A 140 -11.42 20.76 -10.19
N LYS A 141 -12.61 20.25 -10.53
CA LYS A 141 -13.35 20.53 -11.77
C LYS A 141 -12.61 20.11 -13.05
N HIS A 142 -11.64 19.21 -12.94
CA HIS A 142 -10.96 18.62 -14.11
C HIS A 142 -11.63 17.33 -14.58
N PRO A 143 -11.55 16.99 -15.88
CA PRO A 143 -12.15 15.77 -16.41
C PRO A 143 -11.59 14.50 -15.75
N GLN A 144 -12.48 13.57 -15.37
CA GLN A 144 -12.11 12.32 -14.71
C GLN A 144 -11.06 11.50 -15.47
N LYS A 145 -11.13 11.47 -16.81
CA LYS A 145 -10.14 10.78 -17.66
C LYS A 145 -8.74 11.37 -17.52
N GLU A 146 -8.63 12.69 -17.42
CA GLU A 146 -7.34 13.37 -17.23
C GLU A 146 -6.82 13.15 -15.80
N THR A 147 -7.70 13.26 -14.80
CA THR A 147 -7.38 12.98 -13.40
C THR A 147 -6.84 11.56 -13.22
N ALA A 148 -7.51 10.57 -13.82
CA ALA A 148 -7.10 9.17 -13.78
C ALA A 148 -5.69 8.99 -14.36
N ALA A 149 -5.44 9.50 -15.57
CA ALA A 149 -4.15 9.37 -16.22
C ALA A 149 -3.01 10.03 -15.42
N MET A 150 -3.24 11.24 -14.91
CA MET A 150 -2.27 11.96 -14.09
C MET A 150 -1.96 11.18 -12.81
N ALA A 151 -2.99 10.72 -12.09
CA ALA A 151 -2.81 9.93 -10.88
C ALA A 151 -2.03 8.64 -11.15
N SER A 152 -2.39 7.89 -12.20
CA SER A 152 -1.71 6.63 -12.57
C SER A 152 -0.23 6.83 -12.91
N ILE A 153 0.13 7.91 -13.62
CA ILE A 153 1.53 8.19 -13.96
C ILE A 153 2.34 8.45 -12.68
N ILE A 154 1.82 9.28 -11.79
CA ILE A 154 2.53 9.66 -10.56
C ILE A 154 2.64 8.46 -9.61
N THR A 155 1.55 7.71 -9.37
CA THR A 155 1.59 6.54 -8.49
C THR A 155 2.53 5.47 -9.03
N ALA A 156 2.51 5.19 -10.33
CA ALA A 156 3.40 4.22 -10.95
C ALA A 156 4.88 4.66 -10.87
N ALA A 157 5.17 5.95 -11.11
CA ALA A 157 6.53 6.48 -10.99
C ALA A 157 7.06 6.36 -9.55
N ILE A 158 6.27 6.76 -8.55
CA ILE A 158 6.64 6.63 -7.14
C ILE A 158 6.91 5.17 -6.79
N SER A 159 5.96 4.28 -7.11
CA SER A 159 6.09 2.85 -6.81
C SER A 159 7.31 2.24 -7.49
N TYR A 160 7.51 2.48 -8.78
CA TYR A 160 8.66 1.96 -9.50
C TYR A 160 9.99 2.42 -8.90
N LEU A 161 10.15 3.73 -8.67
CA LEU A 161 11.39 4.29 -8.11
C LEU A 161 11.64 3.78 -6.69
N ALA A 162 10.59 3.59 -5.88
CA ALA A 162 10.73 3.09 -4.51
C ALA A 162 11.15 1.62 -4.48
N LEU A 163 10.69 0.83 -5.45
CA LEU A 163 11.18 -0.54 -5.62
C LEU A 163 12.60 -0.57 -6.20
N LEU A 164 12.98 0.40 -7.01
CA LEU A 164 14.27 0.46 -7.69
C LEU A 164 15.41 0.96 -6.77
N GLU A 165 15.12 1.79 -5.76
CA GLU A 165 16.13 2.43 -4.89
C GLU A 165 17.10 1.43 -4.21
N GLU A 166 16.66 0.19 -3.99
CA GLU A 166 17.45 -0.86 -3.36
C GLU A 166 18.57 -1.40 -4.26
N SER A 167 18.41 -1.32 -5.59
CA SER A 167 19.39 -1.82 -6.56
C SER A 167 19.98 -0.73 -7.46
N CYS A 168 19.40 0.47 -7.47
CA CYS A 168 19.86 1.59 -8.27
C CYS A 168 20.05 2.85 -7.41
N PRO A 169 21.30 3.24 -7.08
CA PRO A 169 21.55 4.39 -6.23
C PRO A 169 21.13 5.73 -6.86
N VAL A 170 21.17 5.85 -8.19
CA VAL A 170 20.89 7.08 -8.93
C VAL A 170 20.05 6.81 -10.18
N TYR A 171 18.98 7.58 -10.38
CA TYR A 171 18.12 7.50 -11.56
C TYR A 171 17.89 8.90 -12.13
N ASN A 172 18.27 9.14 -13.39
CA ASN A 172 18.21 10.47 -14.02
C ASN A 172 18.87 11.59 -13.20
N GLY A 173 19.91 11.27 -12.43
CA GLY A 173 20.59 12.21 -11.51
C GLY A 173 19.94 12.34 -10.13
N LEU A 174 18.74 11.79 -9.91
CA LEU A 174 18.11 11.71 -8.59
C LEU A 174 18.80 10.63 -7.76
N LYS A 175 19.30 11.00 -6.58
CA LYS A 175 19.92 10.06 -5.65
C LYS A 175 18.86 9.31 -4.84
N LEU A 176 18.47 8.11 -5.29
CA LEU A 176 17.37 7.36 -4.70
C LEU A 176 17.67 6.82 -3.29
N GLN A 177 18.94 6.65 -2.93
CA GLN A 177 19.34 6.22 -1.59
C GLN A 177 19.55 7.37 -0.59
N GLU A 178 19.36 8.61 -1.04
CA GLU A 178 19.43 9.81 -0.19
C GLU A 178 18.07 10.50 -0.13
N GLU A 179 17.76 11.14 1.01
CA GLU A 179 16.53 11.92 1.15
C GLU A 179 16.43 13.05 0.11
N SER A 180 17.58 13.59 -0.29
CA SER A 180 17.70 14.66 -1.29
C SER A 180 17.06 14.29 -2.63
N GLY A 181 17.25 13.05 -3.12
CA GLY A 181 16.66 12.63 -4.39
C GLY A 181 15.13 12.54 -4.34
N TRP A 182 14.58 12.15 -3.19
CA TRP A 182 13.14 12.02 -2.99
C TRP A 182 12.45 13.36 -2.72
N MET A 183 13.13 14.29 -2.04
CA MET A 183 12.68 15.68 -1.96
C MET A 183 12.59 16.30 -3.36
N GLN A 184 13.63 16.11 -4.19
CA GLN A 184 13.64 16.60 -5.56
C GLN A 184 12.54 15.96 -6.43
N LEU A 185 12.30 14.65 -6.29
CA LEU A 185 11.18 13.98 -6.96
C LEU A 185 9.83 14.59 -6.54
N ASN A 186 9.63 14.79 -5.23
CA ASN A 186 8.40 15.35 -4.68
C ASN A 186 8.16 16.79 -5.14
N GLU A 187 9.21 17.62 -5.27
CA GLU A 187 9.12 18.95 -5.87
C GLU A 187 8.67 18.89 -7.34
N GLY A 188 9.21 17.94 -8.11
CA GLY A 188 8.79 17.72 -9.50
C GLY A 188 7.32 17.29 -9.61
N ILE A 189 6.87 16.39 -8.73
CA ILE A 189 5.46 15.97 -8.62
C ILE A 189 4.57 17.16 -8.27
N ASN A 190 4.96 17.98 -7.29
CA ASN A 190 4.23 19.19 -6.91
C ASN A 190 4.07 20.17 -8.07
N LEU A 191 5.13 20.37 -8.87
CA LEU A 191 5.08 21.20 -10.07
C LEU A 191 4.07 20.65 -11.10
N LEU A 192 4.07 19.34 -11.34
CA LEU A 192 3.11 18.73 -12.27
C LEU A 192 1.66 18.92 -11.80
N ILE A 193 1.41 18.79 -10.50
CA ILE A 193 0.09 19.02 -9.89
C ILE A 193 -0.31 20.49 -10.04
N ASP A 194 0.59 21.42 -9.75
CA ASP A 194 0.32 22.87 -9.87
C ASP A 194 0.04 23.29 -11.32
N LEU A 195 0.74 22.70 -12.30
CA LEU A 195 0.48 22.95 -13.71
C LEU A 195 -0.87 22.36 -14.15
N TRP A 196 -1.20 21.16 -13.68
CA TRP A 196 -2.48 20.53 -13.97
C TRP A 196 -3.66 21.32 -13.42
N LEU A 197 -3.57 21.82 -12.18
CA LEU A 197 -4.63 22.61 -11.52
C LEU A 197 -4.85 24.00 -12.13
N LYS A 198 -3.86 24.56 -12.82
CA LYS A 198 -3.94 25.88 -13.45
C LYS A 198 -4.61 25.86 -14.83
N LYS A 199 -4.79 24.67 -15.42
CA LYS A 199 -5.38 24.47 -16.75
C LYS A 199 -6.89 24.73 -16.73
#